data_AF-A0A924BVM5-F1
#
_entry.id   AF-A0A924BVM5-F1
#
_cell.length_a   1.000
_cell.length_b   1.000
_cell.length_c   1.000
_cell.angle_alpha   90.00
_cell.angle_beta   90.00
_cell.angle_gamma   90.00
#
_symmetry.space_group_name_H-M   'P 1'
#
loop_
_entity.id
_entity.type
_entity.pdbx_description
1 polymer ?
#
loop_
_entity_poly.entity_id
_entity_poly.type
_entity_poly.pdbx_seq_one_letter_code
_entity_poly.pdbx_strand_id
1 'polypeptide(L)'
;MRPFASVVFAAFVLLYPCSASAKTPAFDPREWKGAQAGPPTQVLTLGSPHLSQIDVRVTPEMLAPLLDKLAAYHPDVITHEGISGEQCEILKRYTAKYPGMFDTYCWPTGDAEKATGLTVPAAMAEVDKSLAAWPARPTAAQRRHLAALFIATGDRPSAYVQWLQLLAAEHTTGDGIDAALPKILTRSPNKLNETFDVASALAARLGHTRVYAVDDHTADSVQAQAGPGFDPYMMKFWEGVKSPLTDEGKRMAGAMKSGADMLAYYRFNNRPETQREYITLDHRRAM
;
A
#
# COMPACT_ATOMS: atom_id res chain seq x y z
N MET A 1 84.24 -20.61 -40.61
CA MET A 1 83.40 -21.09 -39.50
C MET A 1 82.58 -19.94 -38.95
N ARG A 2 81.29 -20.22 -38.69
CA ARG A 2 80.22 -19.39 -38.09
C ARG A 2 79.33 -18.58 -39.06
N PRO A 3 78.12 -19.06 -39.37
CA PRO A 3 77.04 -18.23 -39.90
C PRO A 3 76.35 -17.48 -38.75
N PHE A 4 76.03 -16.20 -38.99
CA PHE A 4 75.14 -15.42 -38.13
C PHE A 4 73.69 -15.82 -38.44
N ALA A 5 73.00 -16.39 -37.45
CA ALA A 5 71.56 -16.64 -37.49
C ALA A 5 70.85 -15.42 -36.89
N SER A 6 70.02 -14.74 -37.68
CA SER A 6 69.10 -13.70 -37.20
C SER A 6 67.92 -14.36 -36.49
N VAL A 7 67.78 -14.10 -35.20
CA VAL A 7 66.65 -14.54 -34.36
C VAL A 7 65.50 -13.55 -34.56
N VAL A 8 64.36 -14.03 -35.06
CA VAL A 8 63.09 -13.30 -35.09
C VAL A 8 62.45 -13.40 -33.70
N PHE A 9 62.29 -12.27 -33.01
CA PHE A 9 61.57 -12.19 -31.74
C PHE A 9 60.07 -12.03 -32.03
N ALA A 10 59.29 -13.11 -31.88
CA ALA A 10 57.84 -13.05 -31.95
C ALA A 10 57.30 -12.61 -30.58
N ALA A 11 56.77 -11.39 -30.50
CA ALA A 11 56.08 -10.89 -29.32
C ALA A 11 54.70 -11.58 -29.19
N PHE A 12 54.57 -12.51 -28.23
CA PHE A 12 53.27 -13.05 -27.83
C PHE A 12 52.54 -12.02 -26.97
N VAL A 13 51.53 -11.37 -27.55
CA VAL A 13 50.55 -10.58 -26.80
C VAL A 13 49.62 -11.55 -26.08
N LEU A 14 49.75 -11.67 -24.76
CA LEU A 14 48.81 -12.38 -23.90
C LEU A 14 47.49 -11.59 -23.85
N LEU A 15 46.53 -11.97 -24.68
CA LEU A 15 45.14 -11.56 -24.57
C LEU A 15 44.54 -12.20 -23.32
N TYR A 16 44.46 -11.45 -22.23
CA TYR A 16 43.65 -11.83 -21.07
C TYR A 16 42.18 -11.86 -21.51
N PRO A 17 41.47 -13.01 -21.42
CA PRO A 17 40.04 -13.02 -21.62
C PRO A 17 39.41 -12.19 -20.50
N CYS A 18 38.82 -11.06 -20.89
CA CYS A 18 37.94 -10.31 -20.01
C CYS A 18 36.72 -11.21 -19.78
N SER A 19 36.68 -11.92 -18.65
CA SER A 19 35.50 -12.66 -18.23
C SER A 19 34.37 -11.65 -18.04
N ALA A 20 33.54 -11.50 -19.05
CA ALA A 20 32.25 -10.85 -18.90
C ALA A 20 31.49 -11.68 -17.87
N SER A 21 31.30 -11.14 -16.66
CA SER A 21 30.34 -11.72 -15.71
C SER A 21 29.01 -11.81 -16.43
N ALA A 22 28.61 -13.03 -16.80
CA ALA A 22 27.28 -13.29 -17.30
C ALA A 22 26.31 -12.78 -16.24
N LYS A 23 25.68 -11.64 -16.50
CA LYS A 23 24.57 -11.17 -15.66
C LYS A 23 23.56 -12.30 -15.69
N THR A 24 23.28 -12.90 -14.54
CA THR A 24 22.16 -13.84 -14.42
C THR A 24 20.97 -13.17 -15.11
N PRO A 25 20.32 -13.82 -16.09
CA PRO A 25 19.13 -13.27 -16.71
C PRO A 25 18.18 -12.82 -15.60
N ALA A 26 17.56 -11.66 -15.78
CA ALA A 26 16.55 -11.21 -14.82
C ALA A 26 15.53 -12.34 -14.68
N PHE A 27 15.25 -12.76 -13.44
CA PHE A 27 14.27 -13.79 -13.17
C PHE A 27 12.94 -13.41 -13.82
N ASP A 28 12.50 -14.19 -14.80
CA ASP A 28 11.21 -14.02 -15.44
C ASP A 28 10.30 -15.19 -15.07
N PRO A 29 9.38 -15.01 -14.09
CA PRO A 29 8.47 -16.07 -13.68
C PRO A 29 7.54 -16.52 -14.83
N ARG A 30 7.42 -15.75 -15.92
CA ARG A 30 6.59 -16.12 -17.08
C ARG A 30 7.14 -17.34 -17.81
N GLU A 31 8.46 -17.53 -17.82
CA GLU A 31 9.09 -18.71 -18.45
C GLU A 31 8.66 -20.03 -17.80
N TRP A 32 8.13 -19.96 -16.57
CA TRP A 32 7.73 -21.11 -15.76
C TRP A 32 6.22 -21.36 -15.74
N LYS A 33 5.41 -20.42 -16.25
CA LYS A 33 3.94 -20.51 -16.20
C LYS A 33 3.29 -20.99 -17.50
N GLY A 34 4.08 -21.30 -18.53
CA GLY A 34 3.54 -21.74 -19.83
C GLY A 34 2.69 -20.66 -20.52
N ALA A 35 1.91 -21.05 -21.53
CA ALA A 35 1.04 -20.11 -22.25
C ALA A 35 -0.09 -19.60 -21.34
N GLN A 36 -0.16 -18.28 -21.17
CA GLN A 36 -1.24 -17.60 -20.44
C GLN A 36 -2.26 -17.06 -21.43
N ALA A 37 -3.55 -17.16 -21.09
CA ALA A 37 -4.62 -16.59 -21.89
C ALA A 37 -4.70 -15.07 -21.67
N GLY A 38 -4.75 -14.30 -22.76
CA GLY A 38 -4.86 -12.83 -22.71
C GLY A 38 -3.54 -12.10 -22.42
N PRO A 39 -3.55 -10.76 -22.46
CA PRO A 39 -2.39 -9.95 -22.09
C PRO A 39 -2.10 -10.06 -20.59
N PRO A 40 -0.82 -9.95 -20.17
CA PRO A 40 -0.49 -9.90 -18.75
C PRO A 40 -1.18 -8.73 -18.03
N THR A 41 -1.71 -8.98 -16.83
CA THR A 41 -2.21 -7.93 -15.94
C THR A 41 -1.08 -6.94 -15.65
N GLN A 42 -1.37 -5.65 -15.81
CA GLN A 42 -0.44 -4.59 -15.43
C GLN A 42 -0.58 -4.31 -13.94
N VAL A 43 0.54 -4.35 -13.22
CA VAL A 43 0.59 -4.11 -11.78
C VAL A 43 1.58 -3.01 -11.49
N LEU A 44 1.16 -2.03 -10.70
CA LEU A 44 2.00 -0.99 -10.13
C LEU A 44 1.96 -1.12 -8.62
N THR A 45 3.12 -1.33 -8.00
CA THR A 45 3.28 -1.28 -6.54
C THR A 45 3.89 0.06 -6.18
N LEU A 46 3.19 0.83 -5.34
CA LEU A 46 3.66 2.11 -4.83
C LEU A 46 4.10 1.94 -3.38
N GLY A 47 5.41 1.98 -3.13
CA GLY A 47 5.96 2.15 -1.79
C GLY A 47 5.56 3.53 -1.25
N SER A 48 4.87 3.54 -0.12
CA SER A 48 4.43 4.77 0.55
C SER A 48 5.05 4.85 1.95
N PRO A 49 5.50 6.02 2.41
CA PRO A 49 5.66 6.25 3.85
C PRO A 49 4.27 6.21 4.52
N HIS A 50 4.24 5.99 5.83
CA HIS A 50 3.07 6.37 6.61
C HIS A 50 2.98 7.90 6.63
N LEU A 51 1.96 8.47 5.97
CA LEU A 51 1.84 9.93 5.82
C LEU A 51 1.76 10.65 7.18
N SER A 52 1.25 9.96 8.20
CA SER A 52 1.15 10.46 9.57
C SER A 52 2.48 10.51 10.33
N GLN A 53 3.53 9.84 9.82
CA GLN A 53 4.87 9.77 10.43
C GLN A 53 5.86 10.72 9.75
N ILE A 54 5.43 11.51 8.77
CA ILE A 54 6.27 12.52 8.13
C ILE A 54 6.37 13.75 9.06
N ASP A 55 7.58 14.22 9.31
CA ASP A 55 7.86 15.32 10.25
C ASP A 55 7.22 16.65 9.86
N VAL A 56 7.05 16.89 8.55
CA VAL A 56 6.39 18.09 8.04
C VAL A 56 4.90 17.86 7.87
N ARG A 57 4.11 18.91 8.07
CA ARG A 57 2.67 18.86 7.83
C ARG A 57 2.39 18.60 6.35
N VAL A 58 1.94 17.40 6.03
CA VAL A 58 1.44 17.07 4.70
C VAL A 58 0.03 17.60 4.52
N THR A 59 -0.27 18.19 3.36
CA THR A 59 -1.62 18.66 2.99
C THR A 59 -2.14 17.91 1.76
N PRO A 60 -3.46 17.87 1.53
CA PRO A 60 -4.03 17.27 0.32
C PRO A 60 -3.44 17.84 -0.98
N GLU A 61 -3.13 19.13 -1.02
CA GLU A 61 -2.54 19.79 -2.20
C GLU A 61 -1.13 19.27 -2.51
N MET A 62 -0.38 18.85 -1.49
CA MET A 62 0.93 18.22 -1.70
C MET A 62 0.81 16.84 -2.38
N LEU A 63 -0.31 16.16 -2.24
CA LEU A 63 -0.55 14.85 -2.87
C LEU A 63 -1.07 14.96 -4.30
N ALA A 64 -1.55 16.13 -4.74
CA ALA A 64 -2.16 16.30 -6.05
C ALA A 64 -1.25 15.86 -7.22
N PRO A 65 0.06 16.20 -7.28
CA PRO A 65 0.93 15.74 -8.37
C PRO A 65 1.15 14.23 -8.39
N LEU A 66 1.12 13.57 -7.22
CA LEU A 66 1.16 12.11 -7.14
C LEU A 66 -0.14 11.52 -7.69
N LEU A 67 -1.29 12.02 -7.23
CA LEU A 67 -2.60 11.56 -7.68
C LEU A 67 -2.78 11.75 -9.19
N ASP A 68 -2.23 12.81 -9.79
CA ASP A 68 -2.25 13.01 -11.24
C ASP A 68 -1.49 11.90 -11.98
N LYS A 69 -0.34 11.45 -11.46
CA LYS A 69 0.42 10.36 -12.06
C LYS A 69 -0.26 9.01 -11.92
N LEU A 70 -0.84 8.75 -10.75
CA LEU A 70 -1.57 7.51 -10.50
C LEU A 70 -2.89 7.45 -11.30
N ALA A 71 -3.59 8.57 -11.46
CA ALA A 71 -4.78 8.64 -12.29
C ALA A 71 -4.46 8.39 -13.77
N ALA A 72 -3.34 8.90 -14.26
CA ALA A 72 -2.88 8.65 -15.63
C ALA A 72 -2.48 7.17 -15.89
N TYR A 73 -2.18 6.40 -14.84
CA TYR A 73 -1.99 4.95 -14.96
C TYR A 73 -3.32 4.20 -15.18
N HIS A 74 -4.47 4.84 -14.85
CA HIS A 74 -5.80 4.27 -14.99
C HIS A 74 -5.96 2.87 -14.35
N PRO A 75 -5.70 2.72 -13.04
CA PRO A 75 -5.90 1.44 -12.37
C PRO A 75 -7.39 1.06 -12.38
N ASP A 76 -7.72 -0.17 -12.79
CA ASP A 76 -9.07 -0.73 -12.66
C ASP A 76 -9.39 -1.17 -11.22
N VAL A 77 -8.35 -1.52 -10.46
CA VAL A 77 -8.40 -1.99 -9.08
C VAL A 77 -7.34 -1.26 -8.28
N ILE A 78 -7.70 -0.76 -7.09
CA ILE A 78 -6.79 -0.11 -6.16
C ILE A 78 -6.79 -0.90 -4.86
N THR A 79 -5.62 -1.43 -4.50
CA THR A 79 -5.39 -2.14 -3.24
C THR A 79 -4.68 -1.24 -2.24
N HIS A 80 -4.83 -1.51 -0.95
CA HIS A 80 -4.09 -0.81 0.10
C HIS A 80 -3.59 -1.77 1.19
N GLU A 81 -2.52 -1.36 1.88
CA GLU A 81 -2.08 -1.96 3.14
C GLU A 81 -3.18 -1.73 4.18
N GLY A 82 -3.78 -2.82 4.62
CA GLY A 82 -4.86 -2.84 5.60
C GLY A 82 -5.57 -4.18 5.63
N ILE A 83 -6.25 -4.42 6.75
CA ILE A 83 -7.00 -5.63 7.03
C ILE A 83 -8.45 -5.52 6.57
N SER A 84 -8.98 -6.61 6.01
CA SER A 84 -10.39 -6.68 5.62
C SER A 84 -11.32 -6.84 6.82
N GLY A 85 -12.58 -6.44 6.65
CA GLY A 85 -13.64 -6.69 7.65
C GLY A 85 -13.82 -8.17 8.00
N GLU A 86 -13.68 -9.04 7.01
CA GLU A 86 -13.73 -10.50 7.18
C GLU A 86 -12.62 -11.00 8.11
N GLN A 87 -11.39 -10.57 7.87
CA GLN A 87 -10.27 -10.92 8.76
C GLN A 87 -10.45 -10.31 10.15
N CYS A 88 -11.00 -9.10 10.26
CA CYS A 88 -11.32 -8.53 11.57
C CYS A 88 -12.34 -9.37 12.35
N GLU A 89 -13.35 -9.95 11.69
CA GLU A 89 -14.26 -10.91 12.33
C GLU A 89 -13.54 -12.20 12.77
N ILE A 90 -12.57 -12.68 12.00
CA ILE A 90 -11.70 -13.81 12.41
C ILE A 90 -10.91 -13.43 13.67
N LEU A 91 -10.21 -12.29 13.67
CA LEU A 91 -9.40 -11.84 14.81
C LEU A 91 -10.26 -11.66 16.08
N LYS A 92 -11.46 -11.11 15.93
CA LYS A 92 -12.44 -10.92 17.01
C LYS A 92 -12.97 -12.25 17.57
N ARG A 93 -13.17 -13.25 16.71
CA ARG A 93 -13.72 -14.56 17.12
C ARG A 93 -12.67 -15.45 17.77
N TYR A 94 -11.41 -15.37 17.32
CA TYR A 94 -10.32 -16.23 17.76
C TYR A 94 -9.28 -15.48 18.59
N THR A 95 -9.72 -14.69 19.58
CA THR A 95 -8.83 -13.88 20.44
C THR A 95 -7.78 -14.69 21.19
N ALA A 96 -8.08 -15.94 21.57
CA ALA A 96 -7.11 -16.84 22.19
C ALA A 96 -5.95 -17.20 21.24
N LYS A 97 -6.20 -17.23 19.92
CA LYS A 97 -5.18 -17.47 18.89
C LYS A 97 -4.48 -16.19 18.45
N TYR A 98 -5.21 -15.07 18.45
CA TYR A 98 -4.74 -13.76 17.99
C TYR A 98 -4.90 -12.70 19.08
N PRO A 99 -4.19 -12.82 20.22
CA PRO A 99 -4.38 -11.94 21.36
C PRO A 99 -4.03 -10.48 21.00
N GLY A 100 -4.95 -9.54 21.23
CA GLY A 100 -4.73 -8.10 21.02
C GLY A 100 -4.68 -7.63 19.56
N MET A 101 -4.75 -8.54 18.59
CA MET A 101 -4.66 -8.21 17.17
C MET A 101 -5.87 -7.41 16.68
N PHE A 102 -7.08 -7.76 17.12
CA PHE A 102 -8.27 -6.99 16.77
C PHE A 102 -8.15 -5.54 17.27
N ASP A 103 -7.72 -5.33 18.51
CA ASP A 103 -7.64 -4.00 19.11
C ASP A 103 -6.56 -3.12 18.47
N THR A 104 -5.54 -3.76 17.89
CA THR A 104 -4.39 -3.08 17.26
C THR A 104 -4.67 -2.71 15.80
N TYR A 105 -5.27 -3.61 15.03
CA TYR A 105 -5.39 -3.47 13.57
C TYR A 105 -6.81 -3.20 13.06
N CYS A 106 -7.84 -3.54 13.85
CA CYS A 106 -9.23 -3.46 13.42
C CYS A 106 -9.97 -2.26 14.03
N TRP A 107 -11.13 -1.95 13.44
CA TRP A 107 -12.04 -0.95 13.96
C TRP A 107 -13.35 -1.59 14.42
N PRO A 108 -13.92 -1.20 15.58
CA PRO A 108 -15.20 -1.72 16.01
C PRO A 108 -16.35 -1.24 15.12
N THR A 109 -17.21 -2.16 14.69
CA THR A 109 -18.36 -1.89 13.81
C THR A 109 -19.68 -1.70 14.56
N GLY A 110 -19.67 -1.75 15.90
CA GLY A 110 -20.90 -1.79 16.71
C GLY A 110 -21.85 -0.61 16.51
N ASP A 111 -21.34 0.59 16.22
CA ASP A 111 -22.21 1.74 15.92
C ASP A 111 -22.84 1.65 14.53
N ALA A 112 -22.12 1.08 13.55
CA ALA A 112 -22.67 0.82 12.23
C ALA A 112 -23.68 -0.33 12.24
N GLU A 113 -23.46 -1.36 13.06
CA GLU A 113 -24.44 -2.43 13.27
C GLU A 113 -25.73 -1.88 13.90
N LYS A 114 -25.63 -0.98 14.88
CA LYS A 114 -26.83 -0.29 15.44
C LYS A 114 -27.54 0.57 14.40
N ALA A 115 -26.80 1.28 13.55
CA ALA A 115 -27.35 2.18 12.55
C ALA A 115 -28.04 1.44 11.40
N THR A 116 -27.47 0.31 10.97
CA THR A 116 -27.92 -0.43 9.78
C THR A 116 -28.77 -1.66 10.12
N GLY A 117 -28.66 -2.18 11.34
CA GLY A 117 -29.22 -3.48 11.73
C GLY A 117 -28.46 -4.68 11.15
N LEU A 118 -27.27 -4.46 10.57
CA LEU A 118 -26.50 -5.48 9.88
C LEU A 118 -25.24 -5.84 10.65
N THR A 119 -25.07 -7.14 10.90
CA THR A 119 -23.78 -7.71 11.31
C THR A 119 -22.78 -7.62 10.16
N VAL A 120 -21.48 -7.75 10.43
CA VAL A 120 -20.43 -7.69 9.39
C VAL A 120 -20.73 -8.66 8.22
N PRO A 121 -21.03 -9.96 8.44
CA PRO A 121 -21.34 -10.86 7.32
C PRO A 121 -22.61 -10.47 6.54
N ALA A 122 -23.65 -9.99 7.22
CA ALA A 122 -24.89 -9.55 6.57
C ALA A 122 -24.65 -8.27 5.74
N ALA A 123 -23.85 -7.33 6.25
CA ALA A 123 -23.45 -6.14 5.53
C ALA A 123 -22.61 -6.48 4.29
N MET A 124 -21.70 -7.46 4.36
CA MET A 124 -20.92 -7.92 3.20
C MET A 124 -21.83 -8.44 2.08
N ALA A 125 -22.81 -9.28 2.43
CA ALA A 125 -23.78 -9.77 1.46
C ALA A 125 -24.60 -8.64 0.82
N GLU A 126 -24.98 -7.61 1.59
CA GLU A 126 -25.72 -6.46 1.06
C GLU A 126 -24.83 -5.53 0.21
N VAL A 127 -23.53 -5.42 0.52
CA VAL A 127 -22.55 -4.74 -0.35
C VAL A 127 -22.47 -5.45 -1.70
N ASP A 128 -22.30 -6.78 -1.71
CA ASP A 128 -22.19 -7.53 -2.97
C ASP A 128 -23.46 -7.41 -3.81
N LYS A 129 -24.63 -7.51 -3.17
CA LYS A 129 -25.93 -7.29 -3.82
C LYS A 129 -26.07 -5.87 -4.37
N SER A 130 -25.68 -4.86 -3.58
CA SER A 130 -25.74 -3.45 -4.00
C SER A 130 -24.81 -3.16 -5.18
N LEU A 131 -23.61 -3.73 -5.17
CA LEU A 131 -22.62 -3.56 -6.24
C LEU A 131 -23.02 -4.30 -7.52
N ALA A 132 -23.62 -5.49 -7.42
CA ALA A 132 -24.16 -6.21 -8.57
C ALA A 132 -25.28 -5.45 -9.29
N ALA A 133 -26.06 -4.65 -8.55
CA ALA A 133 -27.12 -3.80 -9.07
C ALA A 133 -26.70 -2.33 -9.22
N TRP A 134 -25.40 -2.02 -9.17
CA TRP A 134 -24.94 -0.63 -9.12
C TRP A 134 -25.24 0.13 -10.42
N PRO A 135 -25.95 1.27 -10.37
CA PRO A 135 -26.31 2.00 -11.58
C PRO A 135 -25.10 2.77 -12.14
N ALA A 136 -25.11 3.01 -13.45
CA ALA A 136 -24.11 3.85 -14.10
C ALA A 136 -24.11 5.31 -13.59
N ARG A 137 -25.22 5.77 -13.02
CA ARG A 137 -25.38 7.10 -12.41
C ARG A 137 -26.09 6.96 -11.05
N PRO A 138 -25.36 6.61 -9.98
CA PRO A 138 -25.95 6.46 -8.65
C PRO A 138 -26.42 7.81 -8.10
N THR A 139 -27.55 7.78 -7.40
CA THR A 139 -28.05 8.93 -6.64
C THR A 139 -27.22 9.16 -5.38
N ALA A 140 -27.30 10.35 -4.81
CA ALA A 140 -26.67 10.65 -3.52
C ALA A 140 -27.13 9.70 -2.39
N ALA A 141 -28.42 9.33 -2.40
CA ALA A 141 -28.97 8.36 -1.45
C ALA A 141 -28.34 6.97 -1.60
N GLN A 142 -28.13 6.50 -2.84
CA GLN A 142 -27.46 5.23 -3.10
C GLN A 142 -26.00 5.25 -2.64
N ARG A 143 -25.28 6.36 -2.84
CA ARG A 143 -23.89 6.50 -2.35
C ARG A 143 -23.82 6.53 -0.83
N ARG A 144 -24.68 7.30 -0.15
CA ARG A 144 -24.77 7.30 1.31
C ARG A 144 -25.12 5.91 1.86
N HIS A 145 -26.03 5.21 1.20
CA HIS A 145 -26.37 3.84 1.57
C HIS A 145 -25.18 2.89 1.43
N LEU A 146 -24.50 2.89 0.28
CA LEU A 146 -23.32 2.05 0.09
C LEU A 146 -22.19 2.43 1.06
N ALA A 147 -22.03 3.71 1.41
CA ALA A 147 -21.09 4.14 2.44
C ALA A 147 -21.44 3.54 3.81
N ALA A 148 -22.72 3.56 4.21
CA ALA A 148 -23.18 2.97 5.46
C ALA A 148 -22.92 1.45 5.51
N LEU A 149 -23.19 0.75 4.40
CA LEU A 149 -22.90 -0.68 4.27
C LEU A 149 -21.40 -0.96 4.44
N PHE A 150 -20.52 -0.20 3.78
CA PHE A 150 -19.07 -0.37 3.93
C PHE A 150 -18.57 -0.08 5.36
N ILE A 151 -19.14 0.87 6.09
CA ILE A 151 -18.79 1.04 7.51
C ILE A 151 -19.23 -0.20 8.31
N ALA A 152 -20.41 -0.75 8.01
CA ALA A 152 -20.92 -1.95 8.68
C ALA A 152 -20.11 -3.21 8.36
N THR A 153 -19.45 -3.28 7.19
CA THR A 153 -18.47 -4.35 6.91
C THR A 153 -17.13 -4.13 7.60
N GLY A 154 -16.84 -2.92 8.11
CA GLY A 154 -15.51 -2.53 8.59
C GLY A 154 -14.59 -1.97 7.50
N ASP A 155 -15.05 -1.85 6.25
CA ASP A 155 -14.32 -1.25 5.14
C ASP A 155 -14.49 0.28 5.10
N ARG A 156 -13.85 0.95 6.07
CA ARG A 156 -13.85 2.42 6.15
C ARG A 156 -13.25 3.10 4.92
N PRO A 157 -12.16 2.60 4.30
CA PRO A 157 -11.61 3.19 3.08
C PRO A 157 -12.62 3.24 1.93
N SER A 158 -13.37 2.17 1.68
CA SER A 158 -14.41 2.17 0.63
C SER A 158 -15.63 3.00 1.00
N ALA A 159 -16.00 3.07 2.28
CA ALA A 159 -17.01 4.00 2.74
C ALA A 159 -16.62 5.47 2.43
N TYR A 160 -15.34 5.79 2.63
CA TYR A 160 -14.80 7.12 2.31
C TYR A 160 -14.78 7.40 0.81
N VAL A 161 -14.54 6.40 -0.04
CA VAL A 161 -14.66 6.54 -1.51
C VAL A 161 -16.06 7.00 -1.92
N GLN A 162 -17.11 6.44 -1.31
CA GLN A 162 -18.49 6.85 -1.58
C GLN A 162 -18.77 8.26 -1.08
N TRP A 163 -18.26 8.59 0.10
CA TRP A 163 -18.42 9.92 0.70
C TRP A 163 -17.75 11.02 -0.14
N LEU A 164 -16.53 10.78 -0.64
CA LEU A 164 -15.81 11.73 -1.49
C LEU A 164 -16.47 11.99 -2.85
N GLN A 165 -17.33 11.09 -3.32
CA GLN A 165 -18.07 11.24 -4.58
C GLN A 165 -19.41 11.95 -4.42
N LEU A 166 -19.77 12.37 -3.21
CA LEU A 166 -20.92 13.24 -2.94
C LEU A 166 -20.53 14.71 -3.07
N LEU A 167 -21.50 15.55 -3.43
CA LEU A 167 -21.35 16.99 -3.29
C LEU A 167 -21.35 17.36 -1.80
N ALA A 168 -20.69 18.46 -1.44
CA ALA A 168 -20.63 18.90 -0.04
C ALA A 168 -22.02 19.10 0.61
N ALA A 169 -23.03 19.52 -0.17
CA ALA A 169 -24.41 19.66 0.30
C ALA A 169 -25.13 18.32 0.55
N GLU A 170 -24.59 17.22 0.02
CA GLU A 170 -25.14 15.86 0.14
C GLU A 170 -24.49 15.06 1.28
N HIS A 171 -23.51 15.66 1.97
CA HIS A 171 -22.86 15.15 3.18
C HIS A 171 -23.80 15.25 4.40
N THR A 172 -24.94 14.58 4.31
CA THR A 172 -26.01 14.61 5.33
C THR A 172 -26.23 13.23 5.92
N THR A 173 -26.90 13.19 7.07
CA THR A 173 -27.46 11.94 7.60
C THR A 173 -28.63 11.45 6.73
N GLY A 174 -28.98 10.18 6.88
CA GLY A 174 -29.99 9.49 6.06
C GLY A 174 -29.41 8.28 5.32
N ASP A 175 -30.30 7.47 4.74
CA ASP A 175 -29.94 6.31 3.90
C ASP A 175 -29.06 5.26 4.60
N GLY A 176 -29.10 5.19 5.94
CA GLY A 176 -28.26 4.31 6.75
C GLY A 176 -27.08 5.01 7.43
N ILE A 177 -26.83 6.28 7.11
CA ILE A 177 -25.89 7.16 7.83
C ILE A 177 -26.63 7.82 9.01
N ASP A 178 -26.36 7.41 10.24
CA ASP A 178 -26.93 8.03 11.45
C ASP A 178 -26.03 9.14 12.01
N ALA A 179 -26.22 9.58 13.25
CA ALA A 179 -25.41 10.64 13.87
C ALA A 179 -23.95 10.23 14.20
N ALA A 180 -23.65 8.93 14.31
CA ALA A 180 -22.31 8.43 14.64
C ALA A 180 -21.42 8.31 13.39
N LEU A 181 -22.01 7.89 12.27
CA LEU A 181 -21.30 7.54 11.04
C LEU A 181 -20.58 8.72 10.34
N PRO A 182 -21.09 9.96 10.33
CA PRO A 182 -20.39 11.11 9.76
C PRO A 182 -19.03 11.37 10.41
N LYS A 183 -18.85 11.05 11.70
CA LYS A 183 -17.55 11.19 12.38
C LYS A 183 -16.51 10.19 11.86
N ILE A 184 -16.97 9.02 11.42
CA ILE A 184 -16.12 7.99 10.80
C ILE A 184 -15.69 8.44 9.40
N LEU A 185 -16.59 9.11 8.67
CA LEU A 185 -16.39 9.54 7.28
C LEU A 185 -15.65 10.86 7.11
N THR A 186 -15.81 11.81 8.04
CA THR A 186 -15.23 13.15 7.86
C THR A 186 -13.72 13.20 8.10
N ARG A 187 -13.13 12.19 8.76
CA ARG A 187 -11.71 12.04 9.12
C ARG A 187 -11.10 13.28 9.79
N SER A 188 -9.93 13.13 10.42
CA SER A 188 -9.22 14.29 10.97
C SER A 188 -8.34 14.91 9.88
N PRO A 189 -8.47 16.21 9.58
CA PRO A 189 -7.66 16.87 8.54
C PRO A 189 -6.17 16.97 8.90
N ASN A 190 -5.79 16.66 10.14
CA ASN A 190 -4.41 16.75 10.63
C ASN A 190 -3.70 15.38 10.68
N LYS A 191 -4.35 14.30 10.23
CA LYS A 191 -3.77 12.95 10.22
C LYS A 191 -3.99 12.31 8.86
N LEU A 192 -3.20 12.75 7.88
CA LEU A 192 -3.21 12.09 6.58
C LEU A 192 -2.75 10.64 6.72
N ASN A 193 -3.31 9.80 5.87
CA ASN A 193 -3.06 8.37 5.81
C ASN A 193 -3.19 7.93 4.34
N GLU A 194 -2.16 7.27 3.85
CA GLU A 194 -2.02 6.77 2.49
C GLU A 194 -3.24 5.97 1.99
N THR A 195 -3.86 5.14 2.83
CA THR A 195 -5.08 4.39 2.46
C THR A 195 -6.24 5.30 2.10
N PHE A 196 -6.40 6.45 2.77
CA PHE A 196 -7.53 7.34 2.54
C PHE A 196 -7.16 8.49 1.58
N ASP A 197 -6.03 9.13 1.84
CA ASP A 197 -5.60 10.35 1.17
C ASP A 197 -4.85 10.07 -0.14
N VAL A 198 -4.45 8.82 -0.39
CA VAL A 198 -3.97 8.35 -1.69
C VAL A 198 -4.95 7.35 -2.31
N ALA A 199 -5.18 6.19 -1.70
CA ALA A 199 -5.96 5.12 -2.33
C ALA A 199 -7.45 5.46 -2.48
N SER A 200 -8.15 5.83 -1.40
CA SER A 200 -9.57 6.23 -1.50
C SER A 200 -9.76 7.52 -2.32
N ALA A 201 -8.87 8.50 -2.17
CA ALA A 201 -8.91 9.74 -2.96
C ALA A 201 -8.75 9.47 -4.47
N LEU A 202 -7.82 8.59 -4.85
CA LEU A 202 -7.65 8.16 -6.24
C LEU A 202 -8.86 7.39 -6.75
N ALA A 203 -9.39 6.45 -5.97
CA ALA A 203 -10.58 5.68 -6.33
C ALA A 203 -11.79 6.60 -6.56
N ALA A 204 -12.02 7.58 -5.68
CA ALA A 204 -13.09 8.56 -5.83
C ALA A 204 -12.90 9.42 -7.09
N ARG A 205 -11.67 9.88 -7.38
CA ARG A 205 -11.34 10.64 -8.59
C ARG A 205 -11.60 9.85 -9.88
N LEU A 206 -11.36 8.54 -9.86
CA LEU A 206 -11.56 7.65 -11.01
C LEU A 206 -13.01 7.14 -11.13
N GLY A 207 -13.88 7.45 -10.16
CA GLY A 207 -15.27 6.98 -10.14
C GLY A 207 -15.43 5.52 -9.70
N HIS A 208 -14.43 4.93 -9.06
CA HIS A 208 -14.49 3.57 -8.53
C HIS A 208 -15.46 3.48 -7.36
N THR A 209 -16.01 2.28 -7.14
CA THR A 209 -16.95 2.06 -6.03
C THR A 209 -16.26 1.70 -4.71
N ARG A 210 -15.03 1.19 -4.75
CA ARG A 210 -14.31 0.71 -3.57
C ARG A 210 -12.80 0.62 -3.78
N VAL A 211 -12.09 0.42 -2.69
CA VAL A 211 -10.69 -0.03 -2.65
C VAL A 211 -10.64 -1.40 -1.97
N TYR A 212 -9.49 -2.09 -2.05
CA TYR A 212 -9.36 -3.46 -1.56
C TYR A 212 -8.22 -3.58 -0.54
N ALA A 213 -8.56 -3.98 0.68
CA ALA A 213 -7.60 -4.37 1.71
C ALA A 213 -6.92 -5.69 1.32
N VAL A 214 -5.60 -5.80 1.46
CA VAL A 214 -4.84 -6.98 1.02
C VAL A 214 -3.91 -7.59 2.07
N ASP A 215 -3.85 -7.04 3.29
CA ASP A 215 -2.98 -7.60 4.32
C ASP A 215 -3.60 -8.84 4.95
N ASP A 216 -2.74 -9.66 5.57
CA ASP A 216 -3.16 -10.80 6.38
C ASP A 216 -2.44 -10.83 7.73
N HIS A 217 -3.07 -10.22 8.73
CA HIS A 217 -2.56 -10.24 10.10
C HIS A 217 -2.85 -11.54 10.85
N THR A 218 -3.40 -12.58 10.21
CA THR A 218 -3.45 -13.90 10.86
C THR A 218 -2.05 -14.52 10.97
N ALA A 219 -1.13 -14.16 10.06
CA ALA A 219 0.26 -14.58 10.07
C ALA A 219 1.06 -13.98 11.23
N ASP A 220 0.67 -12.81 11.75
CA ASP A 220 1.33 -12.14 12.88
C ASP A 220 1.32 -12.97 14.16
N SER A 221 0.42 -13.97 14.26
CA SER A 221 0.46 -14.97 15.32
C SER A 221 1.80 -15.72 15.39
N VAL A 222 2.56 -15.80 14.29
CA VAL A 222 3.92 -16.33 14.24
C VAL A 222 4.90 -15.36 14.90
N GLN A 223 4.81 -14.06 14.59
CA GLN A 223 5.65 -13.04 15.23
C GLN A 223 5.36 -12.93 16.73
N ALA A 224 4.09 -13.02 17.13
CA ALA A 224 3.69 -13.02 18.54
C ALA A 224 4.31 -14.18 19.34
N GLN A 225 4.64 -15.31 18.69
CA GLN A 225 5.31 -16.44 19.31
C GLN A 225 6.83 -16.23 19.51
N ALA A 226 7.44 -15.22 18.89
CA ALA A 226 8.87 -14.91 19.04
C ALA A 226 9.24 -14.39 20.45
N GLY A 227 8.23 -14.08 21.28
CA GLY A 227 8.39 -13.61 22.65
C GLY A 227 8.62 -12.10 22.77
N PRO A 228 8.49 -11.53 23.98
CA PRO A 228 8.43 -10.08 24.20
C PRO A 228 9.72 -9.31 23.86
N GLY A 229 10.83 -10.01 23.62
CA GLY A 229 12.10 -9.39 23.23
C GLY A 229 12.22 -9.10 21.74
N PHE A 230 11.32 -9.62 20.90
CA PHE A 230 11.43 -9.53 19.45
C PHE A 230 11.29 -8.09 18.93
N ASP A 231 10.18 -7.40 19.23
CA ASP A 231 9.97 -6.03 18.72
C ASP A 231 11.04 -5.04 19.23
N PRO A 232 11.43 -5.03 20.53
CA PRO A 232 12.53 -4.19 20.99
C PRO A 232 13.86 -4.50 20.31
N TYR A 233 14.12 -5.78 20.00
CA TYR A 233 15.30 -6.18 19.25
C TYR A 233 15.27 -5.65 17.82
N MET A 234 14.15 -5.80 17.11
CA MET A 234 13.97 -5.32 15.73
C MET A 234 14.12 -3.80 15.64
N MET A 235 13.49 -3.05 16.55
CA MET A 235 13.62 -1.60 16.61
C MET A 235 15.08 -1.18 16.84
N LYS A 236 15.76 -1.79 17.81
CA LYS A 236 17.18 -1.50 18.08
C LYS A 236 18.08 -1.89 16.90
N PHE A 237 17.76 -2.99 16.21
CA PHE A 237 18.47 -3.40 15.00
C PHE A 237 18.36 -2.33 13.92
N TRP A 238 17.14 -1.90 13.58
CA TRP A 238 16.91 -0.86 12.57
C TRP A 238 17.51 0.50 12.94
N GLU A 239 17.46 0.90 14.21
CA GLU A 239 18.11 2.13 14.71
C GLU A 239 19.64 2.13 14.50
N GLY A 240 20.26 0.97 14.64
CA GLY A 240 21.70 0.79 14.47
C GLY A 240 22.18 0.74 13.02
N VAL A 241 21.27 0.56 12.07
CA VAL A 241 21.61 0.47 10.65
C VAL A 241 21.84 1.87 10.07
N LYS A 242 22.95 2.03 9.32
CA LYS A 242 23.31 3.26 8.62
C LYS A 242 23.32 3.03 7.12
N SER A 243 22.71 3.94 6.38
CA SER A 243 22.72 3.96 4.92
C SER A 243 22.58 5.39 4.40
N PRO A 244 23.43 5.82 3.46
CA PRO A 244 23.29 7.13 2.82
C PRO A 244 21.91 7.32 2.15
N LEU A 245 21.29 6.25 1.64
CA LEU A 245 19.98 6.33 1.00
C LEU A 245 18.85 6.52 2.03
N THR A 246 18.93 5.87 3.19
CA THR A 246 17.92 6.09 4.24
C THR A 246 18.07 7.47 4.89
N ASP A 247 19.31 7.95 5.06
CA ASP A 247 19.59 9.31 5.54
C ASP A 247 19.08 10.37 4.55
N GLU A 248 19.26 10.16 3.25
CA GLU A 248 18.70 11.02 2.20
C GLU A 248 17.16 11.02 2.21
N GLY A 249 16.53 9.85 2.36
CA GLY A 249 15.08 9.73 2.49
C GLY A 249 14.53 10.53 3.68
N LYS A 250 15.18 10.44 4.84
CA LYS A 250 14.84 11.26 6.03
C LYS A 250 15.01 12.75 5.77
N ARG A 251 16.13 13.14 5.13
CA ARG A 251 16.39 14.54 4.77
C ARG A 251 15.32 15.09 3.83
N MET A 252 14.92 14.32 2.82
CA MET A 252 13.85 14.68 1.90
C MET A 252 12.53 14.85 2.66
N ALA A 253 12.14 13.88 3.48
CA ALA A 253 10.90 13.91 4.26
C ALA A 253 10.81 15.14 5.18
N GLY A 254 11.90 15.48 5.87
CA GLY A 254 11.97 16.66 6.76
C GLY A 254 12.08 18.01 6.04
N ALA A 255 12.30 18.03 4.72
CA ALA A 255 12.50 19.25 3.94
C ALA A 255 11.35 19.55 2.96
N MET A 256 10.33 18.70 2.84
CA MET A 256 9.24 18.88 1.87
C MET A 256 8.41 20.14 2.18
N LYS A 257 8.10 20.93 1.15
CA LYS A 257 7.30 22.16 1.27
C LYS A 257 6.19 22.25 0.22
N SER A 258 6.20 21.35 -0.77
CA SER A 258 5.33 21.44 -1.93
C SER A 258 4.93 20.05 -2.44
N GLY A 259 3.94 20.01 -3.32
CA GLY A 259 3.59 18.77 -4.02
C GLY A 259 4.68 18.29 -4.99
N ALA A 260 5.54 19.17 -5.49
CA ALA A 260 6.71 18.77 -6.27
C ALA A 260 7.72 18.00 -5.42
N ASP A 261 7.97 18.45 -4.18
CA ASP A 261 8.83 17.75 -3.23
C ASP A 261 8.23 16.40 -2.84
N MET A 262 6.92 16.36 -2.59
CA MET A 262 6.21 15.11 -2.29
C MET A 262 6.35 14.09 -3.43
N LEU A 263 6.10 14.50 -4.68
CA LEU A 263 6.28 13.62 -5.83
C LEU A 263 7.74 13.19 -6.01
N ALA A 264 8.71 14.08 -5.75
CA ALA A 264 10.12 13.74 -5.77
C ALA A 264 10.48 12.71 -4.70
N TYR A 265 9.90 12.83 -3.51
CA TYR A 265 10.08 11.90 -2.40
C TYR A 265 9.47 10.52 -2.69
N TYR A 266 8.24 10.45 -3.20
CA TYR A 266 7.65 9.19 -3.68
C TYR A 266 8.51 8.55 -4.77
N ARG A 267 9.00 9.33 -5.74
CA ARG A 267 9.91 8.82 -6.77
C ARG A 267 11.21 8.29 -6.19
N PHE A 268 11.80 8.98 -5.21
CA PHE A 268 13.01 8.56 -4.52
C PHE A 268 12.80 7.23 -3.79
N ASN A 269 11.74 7.12 -3.00
CA ASN A 269 11.41 5.90 -2.27
C ASN A 269 11.18 4.72 -3.23
N ASN A 270 10.56 4.95 -4.38
CA ASN A 270 10.21 3.91 -5.35
C ASN A 270 11.30 3.60 -6.38
N ARG A 271 12.53 4.13 -6.23
CA ARG A 271 13.62 3.74 -7.12
C ARG A 271 14.10 2.32 -6.80
N PRO A 272 14.51 1.54 -7.82
CA PRO A 272 15.06 0.21 -7.60
C PRO A 272 16.23 0.18 -6.60
N GLU A 273 17.13 1.17 -6.65
CA GLU A 273 18.25 1.27 -5.71
C GLU A 273 17.80 1.52 -4.26
N THR A 274 16.81 2.41 -4.06
CA THR A 274 16.29 2.73 -2.74
C THR A 274 15.56 1.53 -2.14
N GLN A 275 14.66 0.90 -2.90
CA GLN A 275 13.93 -0.29 -2.46
C GLN A 275 14.88 -1.45 -2.14
N ARG A 276 15.89 -1.67 -2.99
CA ARG A 276 16.90 -2.71 -2.74
C ARG A 276 17.67 -2.45 -1.45
N GLU A 277 18.03 -1.20 -1.18
CA GLU A 277 18.72 -0.86 0.06
C GLU A 277 17.88 -1.21 1.27
N TYR A 278 16.60 -0.80 1.35
CA TYR A 278 15.72 -1.16 2.47
C TYR A 278 15.66 -2.69 2.68
N ILE A 279 15.48 -3.47 1.62
CA ILE A 279 15.50 -4.94 1.67
C ILE A 279 16.85 -5.46 2.18
N THR A 280 17.97 -4.95 1.67
CA THR A 280 19.31 -5.33 2.11
C THR A 280 19.54 -5.00 3.59
N LEU A 281 18.98 -3.90 4.08
CA LEU A 281 19.09 -3.50 5.49
C LEU A 281 18.27 -4.41 6.40
N ASP A 282 17.06 -4.80 5.99
CA ASP A 282 16.21 -5.74 6.74
C ASP A 282 16.83 -7.14 6.79
N HIS A 283 17.45 -7.56 5.70
CA HIS A 283 18.05 -8.89 5.55
C HIS A 283 19.56 -8.91 5.72
N ARG A 284 20.17 -7.87 6.31
CA ARG A 284 21.64 -7.68 6.35
C ARG A 284 22.45 -8.80 7.04
N ARG A 285 21.77 -9.77 7.67
CA ARG A 285 22.37 -10.99 8.26
C ARG A 285 22.10 -12.27 7.46
N ALA A 286 21.27 -12.21 6.42
CA ALA A 286 20.85 -13.34 5.60
C ALA A 286 21.51 -13.37 4.20
N MET A 287 22.24 -12.31 3.84
CA MET A 287 23.18 -12.26 2.70
C MET A 287 24.60 -12.14 3.22
#